data_AF-A0A0G1QUQ6-F1
#
_entry.id   AF-A0A0G1QUQ6-F1
#
_cell.length_a   1.000
_cell.length_b   1.000
_cell.length_c   1.000
_cell.angle_alpha   90.00
_cell.angle_beta   90.00
_cell.angle_gamma   90.00
#
_symmetry.space_group_name_H-M   'P 1'
#
loop_
_entity.id
_entity.type
_entity.pdbx_description
1 polymer ?
#
loop_
_entity_poly.entity_id
_entity_poly.type
_entity_poly.pdbx_seq_one_letter_code
_entity_poly.pdbx_strand_id
1 'polypeptide(L)'
;MQSFLRKYGVIILLVVLFATVLLIISKARQGGPIIAPTPTPSPFGLESIFPPPGEDQKVGDPKLALQFTFNKQVDIATTVVTIKPTTAFRLSADSLGRTLYVSPIEEWKYGQAYQVEVEARSVDGEVITPAIQYAFKVTPITDSPLTE
;
A
#
# COMPACT_ATOMS: atom_id res chain seq x y z
N MET A 1 -12.21 -71.58 -26.70
CA MET A 1 -11.90 -70.14 -26.43
C MET A 1 -10.77 -69.56 -27.30
N GLN A 2 -9.88 -70.35 -27.94
CA GLN A 2 -8.79 -69.81 -28.78
C GLN A 2 -9.19 -69.24 -30.16
N SER A 3 -10.35 -69.62 -30.72
CA SER A 3 -10.78 -69.18 -32.07
C SER A 3 -11.34 -67.74 -32.09
N PHE A 4 -11.86 -67.25 -30.96
CA PHE A 4 -12.46 -65.92 -30.85
C PHE A 4 -11.40 -64.81 -30.86
N LEU A 5 -10.26 -65.00 -30.17
CA LEU A 5 -9.17 -64.02 -30.14
C LEU A 5 -8.54 -63.77 -31.53
N ARG A 6 -8.46 -64.78 -32.39
CA ARG A 6 -7.89 -64.64 -33.74
C ARG A 6 -8.78 -63.83 -34.68
N LYS A 7 -10.10 -63.97 -34.56
CA LYS A 7 -11.06 -63.32 -35.47
C LYS A 7 -11.29 -61.85 -35.14
N TYR A 8 -11.24 -61.50 -33.86
CA TYR A 8 -11.48 -60.13 -33.37
C TYR A 8 -10.20 -59.40 -32.95
N GLY A 9 -9.02 -60.04 -33.03
CA GLY A 9 -7.76 -59.45 -32.57
C GLY A 9 -7.43 -58.11 -33.23
N VAL A 10 -7.74 -57.95 -34.52
CA VAL A 10 -7.55 -56.67 -35.25
C VAL A 10 -8.52 -55.59 -34.76
N ILE A 11 -9.76 -55.97 -34.48
CA ILE A 11 -10.80 -55.04 -34.00
C ILE A 11 -10.49 -54.60 -32.56
N ILE A 12 -10.06 -55.53 -31.71
CA ILE A 12 -9.64 -55.23 -30.33
C ILE A 12 -8.42 -54.31 -30.35
N LEU A 13 -7.44 -54.56 -31.23
CA LEU A 13 -6.28 -53.68 -31.39
C LEU A 13 -6.69 -52.25 -31.79
N LEU A 14 -7.61 -52.11 -32.75
CA LEU A 14 -8.11 -50.79 -33.18
C LEU A 14 -8.86 -50.05 -32.07
N VAL A 15 -9.68 -50.75 -31.29
CA VAL A 15 -10.41 -50.14 -30.16
C VAL A 15 -9.45 -49.67 -29.07
N VAL A 16 -8.42 -50.46 -28.76
CA VAL A 16 -7.40 -50.07 -27.78
C VAL A 16 -6.59 -48.87 -28.27
N LEU A 17 -6.24 -48.84 -29.57
CA LEU A 17 -5.49 -47.74 -30.17
C LEU A 17 -6.31 -46.45 -30.24
N PHE A 18 -7.61 -46.56 -30.51
CA PHE A 18 -8.51 -45.41 -30.47
C PHE A 18 -8.70 -44.88 -29.04
N ALA A 19 -8.84 -45.77 -28.05
CA ALA A 19 -8.96 -45.40 -26.64
C ALA A 19 -7.71 -44.70 -26.11
N THR A 20 -6.50 -45.13 -26.51
CA THR A 20 -5.25 -44.47 -26.11
C THR A 20 -5.10 -43.09 -26.76
N VAL A 21 -5.46 -42.93 -28.03
CA VAL A 21 -5.46 -41.63 -28.70
C VAL A 21 -6.43 -40.65 -28.03
N LEU A 22 -7.64 -41.10 -27.68
CA LEU A 22 -8.60 -40.28 -26.94
C LEU A 22 -8.08 -39.86 -25.55
N LEU A 23 -7.35 -40.74 -24.86
CA LEU A 23 -6.72 -40.46 -23.57
C LEU A 23 -5.60 -39.41 -23.68
N ILE A 24 -4.84 -39.41 -24.77
CA ILE A 24 -3.77 -38.42 -24.99
C ILE A 24 -4.39 -37.04 -25.31
N ILE A 25 -5.43 -37.00 -26.15
CA ILE A 25 -6.12 -35.74 -26.50
C ILE A 25 -6.82 -35.14 -25.28
N SER A 26 -7.41 -35.97 -24.40
CA SER A 26 -8.08 -35.46 -23.19
C SER A 26 -7.09 -34.84 -22.19
N LYS A 27 -5.87 -35.40 -22.07
CA LYS A 27 -4.82 -34.80 -21.24
C LYS A 27 -4.22 -33.53 -21.84
N ALA A 28 -4.18 -33.41 -23.17
CA ALA A 28 -3.70 -32.19 -23.83
C ALA A 28 -4.68 -30.99 -23.75
N ARG A 29 -5.94 -31.22 -23.37
CA ARG A 29 -6.96 -30.16 -23.15
C ARG A 29 -6.99 -29.62 -21.73
N GLN A 30 -6.19 -30.15 -20.80
CA GLN A 30 -6.05 -29.55 -19.48
C GLN A 30 -5.27 -28.25 -19.63
N GLY A 31 -6.00 -27.14 -19.45
CA GLY A 31 -5.61 -25.74 -19.65
C GLY A 31 -4.13 -25.44 -19.51
N GLY A 32 -3.60 -24.75 -20.52
CA GLY A 32 -2.37 -24.00 -20.35
C GLY A 32 -2.47 -23.09 -19.11
N PRO A 33 -1.33 -22.75 -18.49
CA PRO A 33 -1.32 -21.95 -17.28
C PRO A 33 -2.12 -20.67 -17.51
N ILE A 34 -3.13 -20.45 -16.69
CA ILE A 34 -3.84 -19.17 -16.64
C ILE A 34 -2.78 -18.16 -16.18
N ILE A 35 -2.24 -17.38 -17.12
CA ILE A 35 -1.38 -16.25 -16.79
C ILE A 35 -2.30 -15.24 -16.12
N ALA A 36 -2.35 -15.25 -14.79
CA ALA A 36 -2.99 -14.20 -14.04
C ALA A 36 -2.37 -12.86 -14.50
N PRO A 37 -3.18 -11.82 -14.79
CA PRO A 37 -2.62 -10.53 -15.16
C PRO A 37 -1.70 -10.07 -14.03
N THR A 38 -0.43 -9.76 -14.38
CA THR A 38 0.49 -9.13 -13.44
C THR A 38 -0.17 -7.86 -12.91
N PRO A 39 -0.26 -7.65 -11.58
CA PRO A 39 -0.85 -6.42 -11.05
C PRO A 39 -0.09 -5.22 -11.60
N THR A 40 -0.82 -4.23 -12.11
CA THR A 40 -0.22 -2.96 -12.54
C THR A 40 0.47 -2.33 -11.32
N PRO A 41 1.76 -1.97 -11.41
CA PRO A 41 2.45 -1.31 -10.31
C PRO A 41 1.75 0.02 -9.99
N SER A 42 1.37 0.21 -8.73
CA SER A 42 0.76 1.46 -8.26
C SER A 42 1.84 2.54 -8.18
N PRO A 43 1.59 3.78 -8.64
CA PRO A 43 2.55 4.89 -8.50
C PRO A 43 2.75 5.23 -7.01
N PHE A 44 3.91 5.78 -6.65
CA PHE A 44 4.14 6.27 -5.30
C PHE A 44 3.09 7.32 -4.90
N GLY A 45 2.46 7.12 -3.75
CA GLY A 45 1.35 7.95 -3.31
C GLY A 45 1.10 7.89 -1.81
N LEU A 46 0.41 8.92 -1.34
CA LEU A 46 -0.02 9.06 0.05
C LEU A 46 -1.32 8.26 0.28
N GLU A 47 -1.35 7.44 1.31
CA GLU A 47 -2.53 6.67 1.72
C GLU A 47 -3.31 7.35 2.85
N SER A 48 -2.61 7.93 3.83
CA SER A 48 -3.26 8.61 4.95
C SER A 48 -2.36 9.65 5.62
N ILE A 49 -3.00 10.61 6.28
CA ILE A 49 -2.36 11.59 7.16
C ILE A 49 -3.00 11.50 8.55
N PHE A 50 -2.17 11.52 9.59
CA PHE A 50 -2.62 11.67 10.95
C PHE A 50 -1.86 12.80 11.65
N PRO A 51 -2.52 13.70 12.38
CA PRO A 51 -3.98 13.86 12.45
C PRO A 51 -4.63 14.20 11.09
N PRO A 52 -5.92 13.92 10.89
CA PRO A 52 -6.59 14.13 9.61
C PRO A 52 -6.75 15.64 9.32
N PRO A 53 -6.59 16.10 8.07
CA PRO A 53 -6.52 17.53 7.72
C PRO A 53 -7.74 18.35 8.17
N GLY A 54 -7.52 19.59 8.62
CA GLY A 54 -8.56 20.54 9.01
C GLY A 54 -8.05 21.71 9.86
N GLU A 55 -8.77 22.85 9.85
CA GLU A 55 -8.33 24.07 10.55
C GLU A 55 -8.50 24.03 12.07
N ASP A 56 -9.40 23.18 12.59
CA ASP A 56 -9.73 23.06 14.01
C ASP A 56 -9.44 21.65 14.55
N GLN A 57 -8.27 21.12 14.24
CA GLN A 57 -7.88 19.84 14.81
C GLN A 57 -7.78 19.94 16.34
N LYS A 58 -8.54 19.09 17.03
CA LYS A 58 -8.42 18.90 18.48
C LYS A 58 -7.29 17.93 18.76
N VAL A 59 -6.08 18.37 18.44
CA VAL A 59 -4.87 17.66 18.88
C VAL A 59 -4.67 18.02 20.33
N GLY A 60 -5.09 17.14 21.24
CA GLY A 60 -4.93 17.36 22.68
C GLY A 60 -3.50 17.28 23.18
N ASP A 61 -2.59 16.74 22.36
CA ASP A 61 -1.18 16.59 22.69
C ASP A 61 -0.32 17.53 21.81
N PRO A 62 0.29 18.58 22.38
CA PRO A 62 1.14 19.50 21.63
C PRO A 62 2.48 18.88 21.23
N LYS A 63 2.80 17.65 21.66
CA LYS A 63 3.98 16.88 21.20
C LYS A 63 3.65 15.88 20.10
N LEU A 64 2.40 15.82 19.65
CA LEU A 64 2.00 14.82 18.67
C LEU A 64 2.82 14.96 17.37
N ALA A 65 3.38 13.84 16.91
CA ALA A 65 4.01 13.75 15.61
C ALA A 65 2.97 13.71 14.49
N LEU A 66 3.20 14.48 13.43
CA LEU A 66 2.44 14.33 12.20
C LEU A 66 2.90 13.05 11.50
N GLN A 67 1.98 12.29 10.96
CA GLN A 67 2.22 11.00 10.31
C GLN A 67 1.72 11.08 8.88
N PHE A 68 2.58 10.74 7.93
CA PHE A 68 2.25 10.63 6.51
C PHE A 68 2.55 9.20 6.08
N THR A 69 1.50 8.43 5.81
CA THR A 69 1.63 7.01 5.42
C THR A 69 1.53 6.88 3.92
N PHE A 70 2.51 6.22 3.31
CA PHE A 70 2.63 6.05 1.88
C PHE A 70 2.41 4.59 1.45
N ASN A 71 2.06 4.41 0.18
CA ASN A 71 1.89 3.08 -0.40
C ASN A 71 3.21 2.33 -0.67
N LYS A 72 4.35 3.04 -0.62
CA LYS A 72 5.72 2.51 -0.76
C LYS A 72 6.64 3.09 0.32
N GLN A 73 7.85 2.55 0.42
CA GLN A 73 8.85 3.06 1.35
C GLN A 73 9.32 4.46 0.94
N VAL A 74 9.42 5.36 1.91
CA VAL A 74 9.89 6.74 1.75
C VAL A 74 11.37 6.84 2.07
N ASP A 75 12.11 7.59 1.26
CA ASP A 75 13.49 7.96 1.52
C ASP A 75 13.51 9.26 2.35
N ILE A 76 13.77 9.13 3.66
CA ILE A 76 13.82 10.26 4.58
C ILE A 76 14.98 11.21 4.25
N ALA A 77 16.09 10.72 3.69
CA ALA A 77 17.27 11.53 3.43
C ALA A 77 17.06 12.55 2.30
N THR A 78 16.13 12.27 1.39
CA THR A 78 15.78 13.15 0.27
C THR A 78 14.43 13.83 0.45
N THR A 79 13.67 13.48 1.48
CA THR A 79 12.38 14.10 1.78
C THR A 79 12.57 15.50 2.33
N VAL A 80 11.85 16.48 1.77
CA VAL A 80 11.87 17.88 2.22
C VAL A 80 10.54 18.19 2.88
N VAL A 81 10.61 18.74 4.10
CA VAL A 81 9.43 19.19 4.86
C VAL A 81 9.57 20.66 5.17
N THR A 82 8.58 21.45 4.77
CA THR A 82 8.51 22.89 5.07
C THR A 82 7.32 23.15 5.97
N ILE A 83 7.53 23.83 7.11
CA ILE A 83 6.48 24.17 8.07
C ILE A 83 6.40 25.69 8.24
N LYS A 84 5.19 26.25 8.16
CA LYS A 84 4.89 27.67 8.39
C LYS A 84 3.87 27.82 9.52
N PRO A 85 4.11 28.65 10.55
CA PRO A 85 5.35 29.37 10.81
C PRO A 85 6.53 28.42 11.05
N THR A 86 7.75 28.91 10.77
CA THR A 86 8.97 28.12 10.89
C THR A 86 9.06 27.49 12.28
N THR A 87 9.13 26.17 12.30
CA THR A 87 9.18 25.35 13.52
C THR A 87 10.26 24.31 13.35
N ALA A 88 11.08 24.10 14.39
CA ALA A 88 12.11 23.08 14.36
C ALA A 88 11.48 21.69 14.58
N PHE A 89 11.89 20.70 13.78
CA PHE A 89 11.33 19.35 13.82
C PHE A 89 12.42 18.29 13.57
N ARG A 90 12.06 17.03 13.82
CA ARG A 90 12.84 15.85 13.47
C ARG A 90 12.01 14.93 12.58
N LEU A 91 12.68 14.32 11.62
CA LEU A 91 12.10 13.29 10.77
C LEU A 91 12.51 11.91 11.27
N SER A 92 11.59 10.96 11.19
CA SER A 92 11.85 9.54 11.36
C SER A 92 10.84 8.76 10.51
N ALA A 93 11.06 7.46 10.35
CA ALA A 93 10.06 6.58 9.75
C ALA A 93 9.80 5.37 10.63
N ASP A 94 8.68 4.72 10.37
CA ASP A 94 8.33 3.45 11.01
C ASP A 94 9.28 2.33 10.56
N SER A 95 9.14 1.16 11.18
CA SER A 95 9.98 -0.01 10.88
C SER A 95 9.87 -0.48 9.42
N LEU A 96 8.73 -0.25 8.76
CA LEU A 96 8.54 -0.62 7.36
C LEU A 96 9.03 0.47 6.40
N GLY A 97 9.39 1.65 6.92
CA GLY A 97 9.81 2.82 6.16
C GLY A 97 8.68 3.42 5.32
N ARG A 98 7.42 3.13 5.60
CA ARG A 98 6.24 3.59 4.85
C ARG A 98 5.54 4.78 5.49
N THR A 99 5.74 5.01 6.79
CA THR A 99 5.16 6.14 7.50
C THR A 99 6.26 7.11 7.89
N LEU A 100 6.21 8.33 7.36
CA LEU A 100 7.05 9.44 7.77
C LEU A 100 6.45 10.11 9.01
N TYR A 101 7.24 10.23 10.06
CA TYR A 101 6.91 10.99 11.26
C TYR A 101 7.63 12.34 11.25
N VAL A 102 6.87 13.42 11.35
CA VAL A 102 7.35 14.79 11.56
C VAL A 102 7.06 15.16 13.00
N SER A 103 8.06 15.04 13.86
CA SER A 103 7.95 15.34 15.30
C SER A 103 8.52 16.71 15.59
N PRO A 104 7.80 17.61 16.27
CA PRO A 104 8.37 18.92 16.57
C PRO A 104 9.45 18.77 17.66
N ILE A 105 10.50 19.60 17.59
CA ILE A 105 11.55 19.61 18.64
C ILE A 105 11.02 20.27 19.91
N GLU A 106 10.21 21.30 19.74
CA GLU A 106 9.46 21.97 20.80
C GLU A 106 7.97 21.64 20.66
N GLU A 107 7.16 21.92 21.67
CA GLU A 107 5.71 21.72 21.60
C GLU A 107 5.07 22.62 20.54
N TRP A 108 4.09 22.07 19.80
CA TRP A 108 3.20 22.87 18.95
C TRP A 108 2.45 23.90 19.80
N LYS A 109 2.39 25.14 19.33
CA LYS A 109 1.70 26.20 20.05
C LYS A 109 0.18 26.06 19.92
N TYR A 110 -0.52 26.10 21.05
CA TYR A 110 -1.98 26.13 21.05
C TYR A 110 -2.52 27.35 20.31
N GLY A 111 -3.59 27.16 19.54
CA GLY A 111 -4.24 28.22 18.77
C GLY A 111 -3.46 28.70 17.53
N GLN A 112 -2.22 28.24 17.35
CA GLN A 112 -1.40 28.57 16.18
C GLN A 112 -1.79 27.68 15.00
N ALA A 113 -2.16 28.30 13.88
CA ALA A 113 -2.32 27.60 12.61
C ALA A 113 -0.94 27.30 11.99
N TYR A 114 -0.77 26.07 11.53
CA TYR A 114 0.42 25.57 10.85
C TYR A 114 0.06 25.07 9.46
N GLN A 115 0.91 25.39 8.49
CA GLN A 115 0.89 24.84 7.13
C GLN A 115 2.15 24.00 6.94
N VAL A 116 2.00 22.81 6.39
CA VAL A 116 3.05 21.83 6.16
C VAL A 116 3.02 21.44 4.70
N GLU A 117 4.16 21.52 4.06
CA GLU A 117 4.40 21.04 2.71
C GLU A 117 5.42 19.90 2.77
N VAL A 118 5.08 18.77 2.15
CA VAL A 118 5.96 17.57 2.11
C VAL A 118 6.23 17.19 0.66
N GLU A 119 7.50 17.29 0.27
CA GLU A 119 8.05 16.74 -0.96
C GLU A 119 8.73 15.41 -0.62
N ALA A 120 8.00 14.32 -0.79
CA ALA A 120 8.48 12.97 -0.50
C ALA A 120 8.97 12.26 -1.76
N ARG A 121 9.99 11.41 -1.59
CA ARG A 121 10.49 10.49 -2.61
C ARG A 121 10.49 9.08 -2.06
N SER A 122 10.17 8.09 -2.89
CA SER A 122 10.32 6.69 -2.53
C SER A 122 11.80 6.28 -2.56
N VAL A 123 12.14 5.18 -1.90
CA VAL A 123 13.48 4.58 -1.99
C VAL A 123 13.88 4.19 -3.42
N ASP A 124 12.89 3.92 -4.28
CA ASP A 124 13.08 3.61 -5.70
C ASP A 124 13.23 4.87 -6.59
N GLY A 125 13.19 6.06 -5.99
CA GLY A 125 13.37 7.34 -6.68
C GLY A 125 12.11 7.99 -7.23
N GLU A 126 10.93 7.41 -7.01
CA GLU A 126 9.65 8.00 -7.44
C GLU A 126 9.29 9.20 -6.56
N VAL A 127 8.84 10.30 -7.17
CA VAL A 127 8.52 11.54 -6.47
C VAL A 127 7.00 11.69 -6.36
N ILE A 128 6.51 12.08 -5.18
CA ILE A 128 5.09 12.42 -5.03
C ILE A 128 4.80 13.76 -5.71
N THR A 129 3.87 13.76 -6.67
CA THR A 129 3.46 14.97 -7.40
C THR A 129 1.93 15.05 -7.47
N PRO A 130 1.32 16.16 -7.05
CA PRO A 130 1.94 17.35 -6.44
C PRO A 130 2.47 17.07 -5.03
N ALA A 131 3.28 18.00 -4.49
CA ALA A 131 3.70 17.96 -3.10
C ALA A 131 2.47 17.94 -2.17
N ILE A 132 2.60 17.25 -1.03
CA ILE A 132 1.50 17.12 -0.08
C ILE A 132 1.35 18.45 0.65
N GLN A 133 0.13 18.98 0.67
CA GLN A 133 -0.24 20.19 1.42
C GLN A 133 -1.11 19.79 2.60
N TYR A 134 -0.72 20.19 3.80
CA TYR A 134 -1.40 19.86 5.04
C TYR A 134 -1.49 21.07 5.95
N ALA A 135 -2.63 21.28 6.60
CA ALA A 135 -2.82 22.36 7.56
C ALA A 135 -3.47 21.83 8.82
N PHE A 136 -3.02 22.36 9.96
CA PHE A 136 -3.55 21.99 11.27
C PHE A 136 -3.41 23.14 12.28
N LYS A 137 -4.17 23.05 13.36
CA LYS A 137 -4.06 23.90 14.56
C LYS A 137 -4.15 22.98 15.76
N VAL A 138 -3.33 23.20 16.78
CA VAL A 138 -3.45 22.45 18.05
C VAL A 138 -4.39 23.24 18.95
N THR A 139 -5.46 22.62 19.41
CA THR A 139 -6.40 23.23 20.35
C THR A 139 -6.36 22.47 21.68
N PRO A 140 -6.34 23.16 22.83
CA PRO A 140 -6.38 22.48 24.11
C PRO A 140 -7.69 21.70 24.20
N ILE A 141 -7.62 20.49 24.76
CA ILE A 141 -8.83 19.80 25.21
C ILE A 141 -9.34 20.61 26.40
N THR A 142 -10.24 21.55 26.16
CA THR A 142 -11.03 22.10 27.25
C THR A 142 -11.90 20.96 27.73
N ASP A 143 -11.65 20.46 28.94
CA ASP A 143 -12.54 19.51 29.60
C ASP A 143 -13.97 20.04 29.46
N SER A 144 -14.84 19.24 28.82
CA SER A 144 -16.28 19.45 28.96
C SER A 144 -16.54 19.58 30.46
N PRO A 145 -17.27 20.62 30.93
CA PRO A 145 -17.67 20.63 32.31
C PRO A 145 -18.42 19.31 32.55
N LEU A 146 -17.90 18.49 33.46
CA LEU A 146 -18.67 17.42 34.06
C LEU A 146 -19.91 18.10 34.60
N THR A 147 -21.04 17.97 33.89
CA THR A 147 -22.33 18.33 34.42
C THR A 147 -22.59 17.34 35.55
N GLU A 148 -22.25 17.75 36.78
CA GLU A 148 -22.71 17.15 38.03
C GLU A 148 -24.22 17.33 38.17
#